data_AF-A0A612T9P8-F1
#
_entry.id   AF-A0A612T9P8-F1
#
_cell.length_a   1.000
_cell.length_b   1.000
_cell.length_c   1.000
_cell.angle_alpha   90.00
_cell.angle_beta   90.00
_cell.angle_gamma   90.00
#
_symmetry.space_group_name_H-M   'P 1'
#
loop_
_entity.id
_entity.type
_entity.pdbx_description
1 polymer ?
#
loop_
_entity_poly.entity_id
_entity_poly.type
_entity_poly.pdbx_seq_one_letter_code
_entity_poly.pdbx_strand_id
1 'polypeptide(L)'
;MNSADLSKILEEHKVWITSIRESGSRANLCGANLCGANLCGANLCGANLPDLTFVILGEKYFISITNGEYVRAGCQNHTVEEWRKYSKQEIAEMDGRKALKFYPRLLSIIDFYLGAGEWPDWVKNDGEE
;
A
#
# COMPACT_ATOMS: atom_id res chain seq x y z
N MET A 1 4.46 16.00 -5.10
CA MET A 1 5.66 16.00 -4.23
C MET A 1 6.69 15.06 -4.85
N ASN A 2 7.99 15.35 -4.77
CA ASN A 2 9.01 14.44 -5.32
C ASN A 2 9.53 13.46 -4.24
N SER A 3 10.28 12.44 -4.65
CA SER A 3 10.81 11.40 -3.75
C SER A 3 11.79 11.94 -2.69
N ALA A 4 12.60 12.94 -3.05
CA ALA A 4 13.57 13.53 -2.13
C ALA A 4 12.87 14.33 -1.02
N ASP A 5 11.83 15.11 -1.37
CA ASP A 5 11.01 15.86 -0.41
C ASP A 5 10.34 14.91 0.59
N LEU A 6 9.73 13.83 0.09
CA LEU A 6 9.10 12.82 0.93
C LEU A 6 10.13 12.18 1.88
N SER A 7 11.28 11.77 1.35
CA SER A 7 12.33 11.13 2.14
C SER A 7 12.79 12.04 3.29
N LYS A 8 12.98 13.34 3.01
CA LYS A 8 13.35 14.31 4.04
C LYS A 8 12.27 14.42 5.13
N ILE A 9 10.99 14.49 4.75
CA ILE A 9 9.88 14.55 5.71
C ILE A 9 9.85 13.30 6.58
N LEU A 10 10.04 12.12 5.99
CA LEU A 10 10.05 10.85 6.73
C LEU A 10 11.23 10.75 7.70
N GLU A 11 12.41 11.23 7.33
CA GLU A 11 13.58 11.26 8.21
C GLU A 11 13.40 12.26 9.37
N GLU A 12 12.90 13.47 9.10
CA GLU A 12 12.60 14.43 10.18
C GLU A 12 11.53 13.88 11.14
N HIS A 13 10.53 13.17 10.62
CA HIS A 13 9.50 12.53 11.43
C HIS A 13 10.04 11.37 12.26
N LYS A 14 10.96 10.59 11.71
CA LYS A 14 11.66 9.55 12.45
C LYS A 14 12.42 10.13 13.64
N VAL A 15 13.17 11.21 13.44
CA VAL A 15 13.86 11.94 14.53
C VAL A 15 12.85 12.43 15.57
N TRP A 16 11.71 12.97 15.13
CA TRP A 16 10.62 13.41 16.01
C TRP A 16 10.05 12.29 16.88
N ILE A 17 9.86 11.09 16.33
CA ILE A 17 9.41 9.95 17.12
C ILE A 17 10.50 9.48 18.09
N THR A 18 11.73 9.29 17.60
CA THR A 18 12.82 8.70 18.40
C THR A 18 13.31 9.61 19.51
N SER A 19 13.19 10.93 19.34
CA SER A 19 13.54 11.93 20.35
C SER A 19 12.41 12.22 21.33
N ILE A 20 11.32 11.43 21.33
CA ILE A 20 10.16 11.67 22.19
C ILE A 20 9.65 13.11 22.01
N ARG A 21 9.62 13.58 20.76
CA ARG A 21 9.13 14.90 20.34
C ARG A 21 10.01 16.09 20.75
N GLU A 22 11.28 15.86 21.10
CA GLU A 22 12.24 16.92 21.45
C GLU A 22 12.94 17.55 20.22
N SER A 23 13.08 16.81 19.12
CA SER A 23 13.79 17.26 17.91
C SER A 23 13.20 16.66 16.63
N GLY A 24 13.35 17.31 15.49
CA GLY A 24 12.73 16.92 14.22
C GLY A 24 11.28 17.39 14.09
N SER A 25 10.64 17.02 12.98
CA SER A 25 9.33 17.54 12.58
C SER A 25 8.32 16.41 12.43
N ARG A 26 7.13 16.56 13.04
CA ARG A 26 6.00 15.66 12.75
C ARG A 26 5.67 15.70 11.25
N ALA A 27 5.57 14.54 10.60
CA ALA A 27 5.18 14.48 9.20
C ALA A 27 3.77 15.03 8.99
N ASN A 28 3.66 16.10 8.18
CA ASN A 28 2.39 16.60 7.67
C ASN A 28 2.32 16.40 6.16
N LEU A 29 1.58 15.36 5.76
CA LEU A 29 1.36 14.95 4.39
C LEU A 29 -0.11 15.19 3.96
N CYS A 30 -0.88 15.98 4.71
CA CYS A 30 -2.24 16.33 4.29
C CYS A 30 -2.23 16.97 2.90
N GLY A 31 -3.11 16.49 2.01
CA GLY A 31 -3.19 16.97 0.63
C GLY A 31 -1.99 16.60 -0.25
N ALA A 32 -1.01 15.85 0.25
CA ALA A 32 0.09 15.38 -0.57
C ALA A 32 -0.39 14.31 -1.55
N ASN A 33 0.06 14.42 -2.80
CA ASN A 33 0.00 13.31 -3.74
C ASN A 33 1.17 12.36 -3.44
N LEU A 34 0.84 11.18 -2.92
CA LEU A 34 1.74 10.08 -2.58
C LEU A 34 1.65 8.92 -3.58
N CYS A 35 1.04 9.12 -4.75
CA CYS A 35 0.92 8.07 -5.76
C CYS A 35 2.32 7.50 -6.11
N GLY A 36 2.48 6.18 -5.94
CA GLY A 36 3.73 5.47 -6.17
C GLY A 36 4.80 5.59 -5.07
N ALA A 37 4.57 6.42 -4.05
CA ALA A 37 5.51 6.63 -2.94
C ALA A 37 5.81 5.33 -2.20
N ASN A 38 7.09 5.02 -1.95
CA ASN A 38 7.49 3.87 -1.14
C ASN A 38 7.50 4.22 0.35
N LEU A 39 6.49 3.74 1.08
CA LEU A 39 6.35 3.91 2.52
C LEU A 39 6.84 2.69 3.32
N CYS A 40 7.53 1.75 2.68
CA CYS A 40 8.06 0.56 3.35
C CYS A 40 9.04 0.97 4.46
N GLY A 41 8.80 0.49 5.68
CA GLY A 41 9.63 0.79 6.85
C GLY A 41 9.47 2.21 7.42
N ALA A 42 8.60 3.05 6.84
CA ALA A 42 8.34 4.37 7.39
C ALA A 42 7.56 4.26 8.70
N ASN A 43 8.09 4.85 9.77
CA ASN A 43 7.34 5.01 11.01
C ASN A 43 6.45 6.25 10.87
N LEU A 44 5.18 6.05 10.54
CA LEU A 44 4.17 7.10 10.36
C LEU A 44 3.30 7.29 11.61
N CYS A 45 3.76 6.86 12.78
CA CYS A 45 3.00 6.98 14.02
C CYS A 45 2.74 8.46 14.34
N GLY A 46 1.46 8.81 14.37
CA GLY A 46 1.03 10.18 14.56
C GLY A 46 1.31 11.09 13.35
N ALA A 47 1.72 10.62 12.19
CA ALA A 47 1.77 11.46 10.99
C ALA A 47 0.37 11.92 10.58
N ASN A 48 0.25 13.12 9.99
CA ASN A 48 -0.96 13.49 9.26
C ASN A 48 -0.81 12.99 7.82
N LEU A 49 -1.60 11.99 7.44
CA LEU A 49 -1.56 11.41 6.09
C LEU A 49 -2.62 12.05 5.18
N PRO A 50 -2.46 11.97 3.84
CA PRO A 50 -3.56 12.25 2.94
C PRO A 50 -4.72 11.28 3.21
N ASP A 51 -5.93 11.72 2.87
CA ASP A 51 -7.10 10.86 2.93
C ASP A 51 -6.88 9.57 2.13
N LEU A 52 -7.47 8.48 2.62
CA LEU A 52 -7.37 7.15 2.00
C LEU A 52 -5.92 6.66 1.81
N THR A 53 -5.00 7.06 2.70
CA THR A 53 -3.65 6.53 2.76
C THR A 53 -3.50 5.59 3.96
N PHE A 54 -3.13 4.34 3.69
CA PHE A 54 -3.03 3.29 4.71
C PHE A 54 -1.71 2.53 4.57
N VAL A 55 -1.08 2.19 5.69
CA VAL A 55 0.05 1.25 5.73
C VAL A 55 -0.39 0.04 6.53
N ILE A 56 -0.34 -1.13 5.90
CA ILE A 56 -0.89 -2.38 6.42
C ILE A 56 0.26 -3.34 6.65
N LEU A 57 0.47 -3.70 7.91
CA LEU A 57 1.55 -4.56 8.37
C LEU A 57 1.01 -5.94 8.78
N GLY A 58 1.88 -6.95 8.80
CA GLY A 58 1.54 -8.31 9.23
C GLY A 58 0.95 -9.22 8.14
N GLU A 59 0.76 -8.71 6.93
CA GLU A 59 0.36 -9.48 5.76
C GLU A 59 1.57 -10.17 5.10
N LYS A 60 1.30 -11.05 4.12
CA LYS A 60 2.35 -11.80 3.39
C LYS A 60 3.38 -10.88 2.75
N TYR A 61 2.93 -9.73 2.27
CA TYR A 61 3.75 -8.68 1.71
C TYR A 61 3.47 -7.37 2.45
N PHE A 62 4.44 -6.47 2.44
CA PHE A 62 4.18 -5.08 2.82
C PHE A 62 3.09 -4.52 1.91
N ILE A 63 2.04 -3.93 2.52
CA ILE A 63 0.97 -3.29 1.77
C ILE A 63 0.88 -1.82 2.15
N SER A 64 0.77 -0.97 1.14
CA SER A 64 0.38 0.43 1.34
C SER A 64 -0.64 0.85 0.30
N ILE A 65 -1.61 1.63 0.74
CA ILE A 65 -2.58 2.31 -0.11
C ILE A 65 -2.25 3.80 -0.06
N THR A 66 -2.22 4.47 -1.20
CA THR A 66 -1.93 5.91 -1.27
C THR A 66 -3.01 6.62 -2.07
N ASN A 67 -3.56 7.69 -1.49
CA ASN A 67 -4.58 8.56 -2.10
C ASN A 67 -5.85 7.81 -2.56
N GLY A 68 -6.12 6.62 -2.03
CA GLY A 68 -7.26 5.78 -2.43
C GLY A 68 -7.19 5.19 -3.85
N GLU A 69 -6.10 5.41 -4.59
CA GLU A 69 -5.99 5.05 -6.01
C GLU A 69 -4.98 3.94 -6.26
N TYR A 70 -3.85 3.97 -5.54
CA TYR A 70 -2.73 3.05 -5.75
C TYR A 70 -2.55 2.12 -4.56
N VAL A 71 -2.23 0.87 -4.87
CA VAL A 71 -1.95 -0.17 -3.89
C VAL A 71 -0.59 -0.78 -4.22
N ARG A 72 0.32 -0.73 -3.24
CA ARG A 72 1.56 -1.50 -3.26
C ARG A 72 1.36 -2.81 -2.53
N ALA A 73 1.84 -3.90 -3.13
CA ALA A 73 2.02 -5.20 -2.49
C ALA A 73 3.45 -5.68 -2.77
N GLY A 74 4.32 -5.62 -1.76
CA GLY A 74 5.74 -5.93 -1.93
C GLY A 74 6.42 -4.97 -2.91
N CYS A 75 6.99 -5.51 -3.99
CA CYS A 75 7.65 -4.72 -5.02
C CYS A 75 6.69 -4.17 -6.10
N GLN A 76 5.43 -4.62 -6.11
CA GLN A 76 4.45 -4.27 -7.13
C GLN A 76 3.61 -3.09 -6.66
N ASN A 77 3.46 -2.05 -7.48
CA ASN A 77 2.65 -0.88 -7.16
C ASN A 77 1.81 -0.50 -8.38
N HIS A 78 0.50 -0.73 -8.26
CA HIS A 78 -0.46 -0.58 -9.35
C HIS A 78 -1.73 0.08 -8.83
N THR A 79 -2.56 0.58 -9.73
CA THR A 79 -3.87 1.13 -9.37
C THR A 79 -4.80 0.03 -8.86
N VAL A 80 -5.81 0.42 -8.10
CA VAL A 80 -6.90 -0.48 -7.66
C VAL A 80 -7.58 -1.16 -8.85
N GLU A 81 -7.78 -0.41 -9.94
CA GLU A 81 -8.42 -0.94 -11.15
C GLU A 81 -7.58 -2.01 -11.85
N GLU A 82 -6.27 -1.79 -11.96
CA GLU A 82 -5.34 -2.79 -12.51
C GLU A 82 -5.32 -4.04 -11.63
N TRP A 83 -5.22 -3.87 -10.31
CA TRP A 83 -5.26 -4.98 -9.38
C TRP A 83 -6.51 -5.83 -9.53
N ARG A 84 -7.65 -5.27 -9.94
CA ARG A 84 -8.92 -5.99 -10.15
C ARG A 84 -9.06 -6.65 -11.51
N LYS A 85 -8.13 -6.40 -12.44
CA LYS A 85 -8.19 -6.89 -13.82
C LYS A 85 -7.07 -7.88 -14.16
N TYR A 86 -6.08 -8.05 -13.29
CA TYR A 86 -4.97 -8.97 -13.57
C TYR A 86 -5.43 -10.41 -13.79
N SER A 87 -4.82 -11.02 -14.80
CA SER A 87 -4.94 -12.44 -15.09
C SER A 87 -4.12 -13.29 -14.12
N LYS A 88 -4.46 -14.58 -14.04
CA LYS A 88 -3.71 -15.57 -13.25
C LYS A 88 -2.23 -15.61 -13.65
N GLN A 89 -1.92 -15.44 -14.94
CA GLN A 89 -0.54 -15.44 -15.43
C GLN A 89 0.23 -14.21 -14.95
N GLU A 90 -0.33 -13.00 -15.09
CA GLU A 90 0.35 -11.77 -14.66
C GLU A 90 0.67 -11.78 -13.16
N ILE A 91 -0.27 -12.26 -12.33
CA ILE A 91 -0.02 -12.44 -10.89
C ILE A 91 1.08 -13.48 -10.63
N ALA A 92 1.08 -14.60 -11.37
CA ALA A 92 2.12 -15.61 -11.27
C ALA A 92 3.49 -15.09 -11.69
N GLU A 93 3.57 -14.15 -12.64
CA GLU A 93 4.84 -13.54 -13.06
C GLU A 93 5.44 -12.62 -11.96
N MET A 94 4.64 -12.13 -11.01
CA MET A 94 5.11 -11.25 -9.93
C MET A 94 5.92 -11.99 -8.85
N ASP A 95 5.42 -13.11 -8.32
CA ASP A 95 6.10 -13.94 -7.28
C ASP A 95 5.58 -15.40 -7.29
N GLY A 96 5.18 -15.89 -8.46
CA GLY A 96 4.76 -17.27 -8.68
C GLY A 96 3.58 -17.71 -7.81
N ARG A 97 3.67 -18.93 -7.29
CA ARG A 97 2.63 -19.54 -6.44
C ARG A 97 2.33 -18.76 -5.16
N LYS A 98 3.30 -17.99 -4.63
CA LYS A 98 3.09 -17.19 -3.42
C LYS A 98 2.15 -16.01 -3.70
N ALA A 99 2.37 -15.30 -4.81
CA ALA A 99 1.50 -14.23 -5.26
C ALA A 99 0.09 -14.75 -5.54
N LEU A 100 -0.03 -15.85 -6.30
CA LEU A 100 -1.32 -16.48 -6.60
C LEU A 100 -2.12 -16.82 -5.34
N LYS A 101 -1.49 -17.43 -4.34
CA LYS A 101 -2.16 -17.79 -3.08
C LYS A 101 -2.58 -16.57 -2.25
N PHE A 102 -1.82 -15.48 -2.33
CA PHE A 102 -2.09 -14.26 -1.58
C PHE A 102 -3.08 -13.33 -2.27
N TYR A 103 -3.19 -13.40 -3.60
CA TYR A 103 -3.95 -12.45 -4.39
C TYR A 103 -5.43 -12.28 -3.99
N PRO A 104 -6.19 -13.36 -3.66
CA PRO A 104 -7.56 -13.19 -3.15
C PRO A 104 -7.61 -12.37 -1.84
N ARG A 105 -6.63 -12.56 -0.94
CA ARG A 105 -6.51 -11.78 0.29
C ARG A 105 -6.19 -10.31 0.00
N LEU A 106 -5.34 -10.04 -1.01
CA LEU A 106 -5.06 -8.67 -1.46
C LEU A 106 -6.36 -7.98 -1.93
N LEU A 107 -7.17 -8.65 -2.74
CA LEU A 107 -8.45 -8.10 -3.21
C LEU A 107 -9.42 -7.83 -2.04
N SER A 108 -9.53 -8.74 -1.06
CA SER A 108 -10.31 -8.47 0.16
C SER A 108 -9.86 -7.24 0.94
N ILE A 109 -8.55 -7.01 1.03
CA ILE A 109 -8.01 -5.82 1.70
C ILE A 109 -8.38 -4.55 0.93
N ILE A 110 -8.26 -4.57 -0.39
CA ILE A 110 -8.66 -3.47 -1.26
C ILE A 110 -10.15 -3.15 -1.05
N ASP A 111 -11.01 -4.17 -1.08
CA ASP A 111 -12.45 -4.00 -0.87
C ASP A 111 -12.78 -3.39 0.49
N PHE A 112 -12.08 -3.82 1.55
CA PHE A 112 -12.29 -3.31 2.90
C PHE A 112 -11.97 -1.81 3.04
N TYR A 113 -10.86 -1.36 2.46
CA TYR A 113 -10.41 0.04 2.62
C TYR A 113 -10.98 0.98 1.56
N LEU A 114 -11.22 0.50 0.34
CA LEU A 114 -11.54 1.32 -0.83
C LEU A 114 -12.90 1.01 -1.44
N GLY A 115 -13.67 0.11 -0.81
CA GLY A 115 -15.00 -0.28 -1.24
C GLY A 115 -14.98 -1.46 -2.21
N ALA A 116 -16.03 -2.27 -2.19
CA ALA A 116 -16.15 -3.47 -3.02
C ALA A 116 -16.14 -3.16 -4.52
N GLY A 117 -15.72 -4.14 -5.33
CA GLY A 117 -15.98 -4.13 -6.76
C GLY A 117 -15.60 -5.43 -7.43
N GLU A 118 -15.41 -5.40 -8.74
CA GLU A 118 -15.27 -6.63 -9.53
C GLU A 118 -13.93 -7.32 -9.28
N TRP A 119 -13.98 -8.61 -9.00
CA TRP A 119 -12.81 -9.49 -8.93
C TRP A 119 -12.65 -10.26 -10.23
N PRO A 120 -11.41 -10.61 -10.63
CA PRO A 120 -11.19 -11.46 -11.79
C PRO A 120 -11.91 -12.81 -11.65
N ASP A 121 -12.52 -13.29 -12.73
CA ASP A 121 -13.34 -14.51 -12.71
C ASP A 121 -12.55 -15.75 -12.27
N TRP A 122 -11.27 -15.82 -12.61
CA TRP A 122 -10.39 -16.93 -12.21
C TRP A 122 -10.19 -17.02 -10.69
N VAL A 123 -10.39 -15.93 -9.94
CA VAL A 123 -10.32 -15.93 -8.48
C VAL A 123 -11.61 -16.47 -7.86
N LYS A 124 -12.76 -16.22 -8.49
CA LYS A 124 -14.07 -16.68 -8.00
C LYS A 124 -14.23 -18.19 -8.15
N ASN A 125 -13.68 -18.76 -9.23
CA ASN A 125 -13.88 -20.16 -9.60
C ASN A 125 -12.92 -21.14 -8.89
N ASP A 126 -11.79 -20.68 -8.34
CA ASP A 126 -10.81 -21.55 -7.62
C ASP A 126 -11.33 -21.99 -6.21
N GLY A 127 -12.55 -21.61 -5.81
CA GLY A 127 -13.20 -22.00 -4.55
C GLY A 127 -14.19 -23.17 -4.64
N GLU A 128 -14.39 -23.75 -5.83
CA GLU A 128 -15.37 -24.83 -6.08
C GLU A 128 -14.76 -26.24 -6.27
N GLU A 129 -13.49 -26.47 -5.91
CA GLU A 129 -12.85 -27.82 -5.91
C GLU A 129 -12.65 -28.41 -4.52
#